data_AF-A0A6C0HU77-F1
#
_entry.id   AF-A0A6C0HU77-F1
#
_cell.length_a   1.000
_cell.length_b   1.000
_cell.length_c   1.000
_cell.angle_alpha   90.00
_cell.angle_beta   90.00
_cell.angle_gamma   90.00
#
_symmetry.space_group_name_H-M   'P 1'
#
loop_
_entity.id
_entity.type
_entity.pdbx_description
1 polymer ?
#
loop_
_entity_poly.entity_id
_entity_poly.type
_entity_poly.pdbx_seq_one_letter_code
_entity_poly.pdbx_strand_id
1 'polypeptide(L)'
;MTYYLLPKTNSLFYNSIDCITTEKQPKPVISNSLSCYLYEIKEEIEKIEKDWDVFKKYTNPYEYIHSIIPLKKKCISKHKPLSRSYFKMIEMFKIFDFKFHSEPIHSFHLAEGPGGFIEALVGLRKCSQDQYVGMTILDENNDPNIPAWKKSEFFLKHNKNVFIEKGATGTGDILSLENFEYCKNKYASKMNLITADGGFDFSMDFNNQEINISRLLFAQVAYALTMQKKGGHFILKIFDSFMQHTIDILFILSCFYEKVYIIKPQTSRYANSEKYIVCKGFIFSKIDSFYHLLYNSFNKMISSQDYIERFINIPIPLSFIIRLEEYNAIFGQQQIENIYYTLSLIKNKNKQEKIDNLIKNNIQKSMLWCIKFNVSYHQLTNDTNIFLENEELPPYIS
;
A
#
# COMPACT_ATOMS: atom_id res chain seq x y z
N MET A 1 -14.25 -9.87 0.01
CA MET A 1 -12.97 -9.29 -0.44
C MET A 1 -12.63 -9.94 -1.76
N THR A 2 -12.38 -9.12 -2.77
CA THR A 2 -12.09 -9.57 -4.13
C THR A 2 -10.64 -9.24 -4.46
N TYR A 3 -9.92 -10.20 -5.00
CA TYR A 3 -8.62 -10.03 -5.63
C TYR A 3 -8.72 -10.51 -7.09
N TYR A 4 -7.89 -9.95 -7.96
CA TYR A 4 -7.95 -10.20 -9.40
C TYR A 4 -6.61 -10.68 -9.88
N LEU A 5 -6.58 -11.81 -10.58
CA LEU A 5 -5.37 -12.35 -11.19
C LEU A 5 -5.14 -11.66 -12.53
N LEU A 6 -3.98 -11.04 -12.69
CA LEU A 6 -3.53 -10.51 -13.98
C LEU A 6 -3.10 -11.64 -14.92
N PRO A 7 -3.27 -11.47 -16.25
CA PRO A 7 -2.80 -12.46 -17.21
C PRO A 7 -1.31 -12.71 -17.07
N LYS A 8 -0.93 -13.99 -17.09
CA LYS A 8 0.48 -14.35 -17.15
C LYS A 8 1.04 -13.96 -18.52
N THR A 9 2.17 -13.26 -18.51
CA THR A 9 2.86 -12.83 -19.73
C THR A 9 4.10 -13.68 -19.98
N ASN A 10 4.50 -13.81 -21.26
CA ASN A 10 5.77 -14.40 -21.65
C ASN A 10 6.92 -13.68 -20.94
N SER A 11 7.79 -14.43 -20.29
CA SER A 11 8.94 -13.91 -19.56
C SER A 11 9.89 -13.13 -20.47
N LEU A 12 10.03 -13.48 -21.75
CA LEU A 12 10.98 -12.83 -22.67
C LEU A 12 10.70 -11.35 -22.93
N PHE A 13 9.50 -10.85 -22.62
CA PHE A 13 9.20 -9.44 -22.77
C PHE A 13 9.97 -8.55 -21.79
N TYR A 14 10.64 -9.08 -20.75
CA TYR A 14 11.54 -8.24 -19.95
C TYR A 14 12.66 -7.58 -20.79
N ASN A 15 13.02 -8.16 -21.95
CA ASN A 15 14.02 -7.57 -22.85
C ASN A 15 13.62 -6.20 -23.42
N SER A 16 12.33 -5.85 -23.31
CA SER A 16 11.77 -4.57 -23.75
C SER A 16 11.74 -3.49 -22.68
N ILE A 17 12.23 -3.78 -21.47
CA ILE A 17 12.30 -2.79 -20.38
C ILE A 17 13.20 -1.63 -20.80
N ASP A 18 12.62 -0.44 -20.82
CA ASP A 18 13.32 0.82 -21.08
C ASP A 18 12.54 1.99 -20.48
N CYS A 19 13.21 3.03 -20.02
CA CYS A 19 12.56 4.24 -19.53
C CYS A 19 12.39 5.26 -20.67
N ILE A 20 11.15 5.58 -21.01
CA ILE A 20 10.79 6.59 -22.02
C ILE A 20 10.14 7.77 -21.29
N THR A 21 10.66 8.97 -21.56
CA THR A 21 10.20 10.21 -20.91
C THR A 21 9.53 11.14 -21.92
N THR A 22 8.76 12.09 -21.41
CA THR A 22 7.99 13.04 -22.21
C THR A 22 7.89 14.39 -21.49
N GLU A 23 7.99 15.47 -22.26
CA GLU A 23 7.80 16.84 -21.74
C GLU A 23 6.34 17.10 -21.34
N LYS A 24 5.39 16.35 -21.91
CA LYS A 24 3.96 16.54 -21.67
C LYS A 24 3.51 15.67 -20.50
N GLN A 25 2.72 16.27 -19.61
CA GLN A 25 2.10 15.52 -18.52
C GLN A 25 1.33 14.29 -19.05
N PRO A 26 1.64 13.06 -18.58
CA PRO A 26 0.95 11.85 -19.00
C PRO A 26 -0.54 11.92 -18.69
N LYS A 27 -1.34 11.29 -19.56
CA LYS A 27 -2.80 11.21 -19.41
C LYS A 27 -3.24 9.76 -19.26
N PRO A 28 -4.44 9.51 -18.70
CA PRO A 28 -5.08 8.20 -18.76
C PRO A 28 -5.07 7.64 -20.18
N VAL A 29 -4.67 6.39 -20.34
CA VAL A 29 -4.66 5.66 -21.62
C VAL A 29 -5.70 4.53 -21.64
N ILE A 30 -6.24 4.16 -20.48
CA ILE A 30 -7.32 3.17 -20.31
C ILE A 30 -8.37 3.68 -19.33
N SER A 31 -9.58 3.10 -19.35
CA SER A 31 -10.64 3.46 -18.39
C SER A 31 -10.97 4.97 -18.36
N ASN A 32 -10.92 5.64 -19.51
CA ASN A 32 -11.00 7.11 -19.62
C ASN A 32 -12.21 7.71 -18.88
N SER A 33 -13.42 7.22 -19.15
CA SER A 33 -14.64 7.72 -18.48
C SER A 33 -14.57 7.58 -16.96
N LEU A 34 -14.09 6.43 -16.47
CA LEU A 34 -13.94 6.19 -15.04
C LEU A 34 -12.93 7.16 -14.42
N SER A 35 -11.78 7.37 -15.08
CA SER A 35 -10.76 8.29 -14.60
C SER A 35 -11.30 9.72 -14.51
N CYS A 36 -12.06 10.19 -15.51
CA CYS A 36 -12.74 11.49 -15.48
C CYS A 36 -13.67 11.63 -14.27
N TYR A 37 -14.60 10.69 -14.07
CA TYR A 37 -15.53 10.75 -12.94
C TYR A 37 -14.82 10.70 -11.58
N LEU A 38 -13.74 9.93 -11.47
CA LEU A 38 -12.92 9.88 -10.24
C LEU A 38 -12.22 11.20 -9.97
N TYR A 39 -11.66 11.85 -11.00
CA TYR A 39 -11.00 13.15 -10.84
C TYR A 39 -12.00 14.23 -10.44
N GLU A 40 -13.13 14.32 -11.13
CA GLU A 40 -14.21 15.28 -10.82
C GLU A 40 -14.73 15.12 -9.38
N ILE A 41 -14.99 13.88 -8.94
CA ILE A 41 -15.53 13.67 -7.58
C ILE A 41 -14.46 13.86 -6.49
N LYS A 42 -13.17 13.69 -6.80
CA LYS A 42 -12.07 13.98 -5.87
C LYS A 42 -11.89 15.49 -5.67
N GLU A 43 -12.07 16.31 -6.72
CA GLU A 43 -12.05 17.77 -6.60
C GLU A 43 -13.17 18.30 -5.67
N GLU A 44 -14.32 17.61 -5.62
CA GLU A 44 -15.38 17.96 -4.66
C GLU A 44 -14.97 17.72 -3.19
N ILE A 45 -14.01 16.81 -2.93
CA ILE A 45 -13.48 16.55 -1.59
C ILE A 45 -12.63 17.74 -1.11
N GLU A 46 -11.80 18.29 -2.00
CA GLU A 46 -10.87 19.39 -1.68
C GLU A 46 -11.62 20.63 -1.16
N LYS A 47 -12.85 20.86 -1.66
CA LYS A 47 -13.72 21.97 -1.23
C LYS A 47 -14.23 21.84 0.21
N ILE A 48 -14.22 20.64 0.79
CA ILE A 48 -14.80 20.33 2.11
C ILE A 48 -13.92 19.43 2.98
N GLU A 49 -12.59 19.56 2.85
CA GLU A 49 -11.59 18.67 3.45
C GLU A 49 -11.80 18.40 4.95
N LYS A 50 -12.13 19.44 5.74
CA LYS A 50 -12.35 19.31 7.19
C LYS A 50 -13.50 18.37 7.53
N ASP A 51 -14.64 18.53 6.85
CA ASP A 51 -15.80 17.66 7.06
C ASP A 51 -15.52 16.27 6.51
N TRP A 52 -14.89 16.19 5.34
CA TRP A 52 -14.48 14.92 4.75
C TRP A 52 -13.65 14.07 5.71
N ASP A 53 -12.69 14.68 6.40
CA ASP A 53 -11.78 14.01 7.33
C ASP A 53 -12.46 13.38 8.53
N VAL A 54 -13.59 13.96 8.95
CA VAL A 54 -14.47 13.40 9.97
C VAL A 54 -15.37 12.32 9.37
N PHE A 55 -16.07 12.63 8.29
CA PHE A 55 -17.14 11.79 7.76
C PHE A 55 -16.66 10.52 7.06
N LYS A 56 -15.47 10.54 6.44
CA LYS A 56 -14.85 9.35 5.82
C LYS A 56 -14.62 8.21 6.83
N LYS A 57 -14.52 8.53 8.13
CA LYS A 57 -14.37 7.54 9.20
C LYS A 57 -15.67 6.78 9.46
N TYR A 58 -16.83 7.42 9.29
CA TYR A 58 -18.14 6.77 9.46
C TYR A 58 -18.49 5.90 8.25
N THR A 59 -18.12 6.32 7.05
CA THR A 59 -18.45 5.59 5.81
C THR A 59 -17.43 4.50 5.46
N ASN A 60 -16.27 4.46 6.12
CA ASN A 60 -15.29 3.39 5.96
C ASN A 60 -15.63 2.17 6.85
N PRO A 61 -16.01 1.01 6.29
CA PRO A 61 -16.58 -0.08 7.08
C PRO A 61 -15.66 -0.72 8.13
N TYR A 62 -14.34 -0.54 7.99
CA TYR A 62 -13.32 -1.17 8.83
C TYR A 62 -12.46 -0.16 9.61
N GLU A 63 -12.91 1.11 9.69
CA GLU A 63 -12.15 2.20 10.32
C GLU A 63 -11.78 1.88 11.78
N TYR A 64 -12.69 1.25 12.52
CA TYR A 64 -12.57 1.04 13.96
C TYR A 64 -11.70 -0.16 14.36
N ILE A 65 -11.12 -0.90 13.40
CA ILE A 65 -10.07 -1.87 13.71
C ILE A 65 -8.95 -1.18 14.50
N HIS A 66 -8.54 0.01 14.05
CA HIS A 66 -7.45 0.78 14.67
C HIS A 66 -7.91 2.14 15.24
N SER A 67 -8.82 2.83 14.56
CA SER A 67 -9.26 4.16 15.00
C SER A 67 -10.16 4.05 16.22
N ILE A 68 -10.06 5.02 17.14
CA ILE A 68 -10.92 5.11 18.33
C ILE A 68 -12.39 5.25 17.88
N ILE A 69 -13.26 4.48 18.51
CA ILE A 69 -14.70 4.54 18.23
C ILE A 69 -15.27 5.81 18.84
N PRO A 70 -16.12 6.58 18.11
CA PRO A 70 -16.78 7.77 18.66
C PRO A 70 -17.47 7.48 20.00
N LEU A 71 -17.32 8.40 20.95
CA LEU A 71 -17.86 8.30 22.32
C LEU A 71 -17.31 7.12 23.15
N LYS A 72 -16.35 6.35 22.63
CA LYS A 72 -15.65 5.29 23.38
C LYS A 72 -14.17 5.63 23.52
N LYS A 73 -13.51 5.01 24.49
CA LYS A 73 -12.07 5.23 24.77
C LYS A 73 -11.14 4.23 24.07
N LYS A 74 -11.68 3.31 23.25
CA LYS A 74 -10.93 2.18 22.67
C LYS A 74 -11.30 1.95 21.20
N CYS A 75 -10.37 1.41 20.42
CA CYS A 75 -10.62 0.78 19.13
C CYS A 75 -10.94 -0.71 19.31
N ILE A 76 -11.26 -1.41 18.23
CA ILE A 76 -11.60 -2.84 18.27
C ILE A 76 -10.36 -3.71 18.50
N SER A 77 -9.25 -3.45 17.80
CA SER A 77 -8.00 -4.19 18.02
C SER A 77 -7.43 -3.93 19.40
N LYS A 78 -7.05 -4.99 20.11
CA LYS A 78 -6.21 -4.90 21.32
C LYS A 78 -4.75 -4.61 20.99
N HIS A 79 -4.31 -5.04 19.80
CA HIS A 79 -2.95 -4.80 19.32
C HIS A 79 -2.80 -3.34 18.87
N LYS A 80 -1.76 -2.67 19.38
CA LYS A 80 -1.39 -1.29 19.02
C LYS A 80 -0.11 -1.35 18.17
N PRO A 81 -0.23 -1.44 16.84
CA PRO A 81 0.93 -1.56 15.97
C PRO A 81 1.69 -0.24 15.78
N LEU A 82 2.90 -0.34 15.22
CA LEU A 82 3.72 0.81 14.79
C LEU A 82 3.00 1.68 13.78
N SER A 83 2.17 1.06 12.92
CA SER A 83 1.32 1.75 11.97
C SER A 83 0.11 0.90 11.57
N ARG A 84 -0.88 1.54 10.92
CA ARG A 84 -2.05 0.83 10.37
C ARG A 84 -1.70 -0.16 9.26
N SER A 85 -0.52 -0.05 8.65
CA SER A 85 -0.10 -0.98 7.58
C SER A 85 0.05 -2.41 8.11
N TYR A 86 0.30 -2.59 9.41
CA TYR A 86 0.25 -3.90 10.09
C TYR A 86 -0.99 -4.72 9.70
N PHE A 87 -2.20 -4.14 9.79
CA PHE A 87 -3.43 -4.89 9.53
C PHE A 87 -3.58 -5.26 8.05
N LYS A 88 -3.09 -4.43 7.13
CA LYS A 88 -3.08 -4.74 5.70
C LYS A 88 -2.18 -5.93 5.42
N MET A 89 -1.01 -5.99 6.06
CA MET A 89 -0.09 -7.11 5.94
C MET A 89 -0.70 -8.39 6.50
N ILE A 90 -1.28 -8.35 7.71
CA ILE A 90 -2.00 -9.51 8.28
C ILE A 90 -3.08 -10.05 7.32
N GLU A 91 -3.87 -9.14 6.74
CA GLU A 91 -4.94 -9.48 5.81
C GLU A 91 -4.41 -10.12 4.52
N MET A 92 -3.48 -9.46 3.83
CA MET A 92 -2.88 -10.00 2.61
C MET A 92 -2.18 -11.33 2.88
N PHE A 93 -1.46 -11.43 4.00
CA PHE A 93 -0.68 -12.63 4.30
C PHE A 93 -1.57 -13.88 4.43
N LYS A 94 -2.72 -13.70 5.10
CA LYS A 94 -3.71 -14.76 5.32
C LYS A 94 -4.56 -15.05 4.09
N ILE A 95 -4.95 -14.02 3.33
CA ILE A 95 -5.74 -14.20 2.09
C ILE A 95 -4.97 -15.01 1.06
N PHE A 96 -3.69 -14.69 0.86
CA PHE A 96 -2.88 -15.35 -0.16
C PHE A 96 -2.16 -16.60 0.33
N ASP A 97 -2.38 -16.99 1.60
CA ASP A 97 -1.81 -18.19 2.23
C ASP A 97 -0.31 -18.31 1.90
N PHE A 98 0.47 -17.31 2.32
CA PHE A 98 1.92 -17.35 2.11
C PHE A 98 2.54 -18.47 2.96
N LYS A 99 2.81 -19.59 2.31
CA LYS A 99 3.49 -20.73 2.89
C LYS A 99 4.99 -20.53 2.75
N PHE A 100 5.61 -20.13 3.83
CA PHE A 100 7.04 -20.36 4.02
C PHE A 100 7.17 -21.71 4.70
N HIS A 101 8.01 -22.60 4.17
CA HIS A 101 8.37 -23.83 4.86
C HIS A 101 8.93 -23.50 6.26
N SER A 102 9.10 -24.50 7.12
CA SER A 102 9.66 -24.33 8.47
C SER A 102 11.12 -23.82 8.48
N GLU A 103 11.68 -23.50 7.32
CA GLU A 103 13.00 -22.91 7.17
C GLU A 103 12.99 -21.40 7.51
N PRO A 104 14.13 -20.88 7.99
CA PRO A 104 14.33 -19.45 8.14
C PRO A 104 14.17 -18.70 6.82
N ILE A 105 13.58 -17.51 6.87
CA ILE A 105 13.42 -16.64 5.69
C ILE A 105 14.23 -15.35 5.82
N HIS A 106 14.59 -14.78 4.67
CA HIS A 106 15.06 -13.42 4.57
C HIS A 106 13.98 -12.56 3.89
N SER A 107 13.67 -11.42 4.49
CA SER A 107 12.74 -10.46 3.89
C SER A 107 13.30 -9.05 3.85
N PHE A 108 12.86 -8.28 2.86
CA PHE A 108 13.28 -6.90 2.64
C PHE A 108 12.08 -5.98 2.47
N HIS A 109 12.07 -4.85 3.16
CA HIS A 109 10.92 -3.96 3.32
C HIS A 109 11.32 -2.55 2.86
N LEU A 110 10.86 -2.15 1.66
CA LEU A 110 11.26 -0.94 0.94
C LEU A 110 10.32 0.23 1.22
N ALA A 111 10.90 1.37 1.67
CA ALA A 111 10.18 2.60 1.96
C ALA A 111 9.03 2.44 2.97
N GLU A 112 9.22 1.57 3.97
CA GLU A 112 8.14 1.17 4.89
C GLU A 112 8.27 1.73 6.31
N GLY A 113 9.04 2.80 6.54
CA GLY A 113 9.08 3.46 7.86
C GLY A 113 7.64 3.78 8.33
N PRO A 114 7.23 3.47 9.57
CA PRO A 114 8.00 2.95 10.71
C PRO A 114 8.05 1.41 10.84
N GLY A 115 7.57 0.62 9.87
CA GLY A 115 7.76 -0.84 9.85
C GLY A 115 6.55 -1.67 10.28
N GLY A 116 5.32 -1.19 10.05
CA GLY A 116 4.10 -1.95 10.40
C GLY A 116 4.00 -3.31 9.70
N PHE A 117 4.50 -3.43 8.47
CA PHE A 117 4.60 -4.70 7.73
C PHE A 117 5.64 -5.65 8.33
N ILE A 118 6.81 -5.13 8.72
CA ILE A 118 7.84 -5.90 9.45
C ILE A 118 7.26 -6.45 10.75
N GLU A 119 6.60 -5.61 11.54
CA GLU A 119 5.96 -5.99 12.79
C GLU A 119 4.93 -7.12 12.58
N ALA A 120 4.07 -6.99 11.56
CA ALA A 120 3.10 -8.03 11.21
C ALA A 120 3.78 -9.34 10.84
N LEU A 121 4.84 -9.29 10.03
CA LEU A 121 5.54 -10.49 9.58
C LEU A 121 6.25 -11.20 10.73
N VAL A 122 6.93 -10.45 11.62
CA VAL A 122 7.53 -10.98 12.86
C VAL A 122 6.47 -11.69 13.71
N GLY A 123 5.29 -11.08 13.89
CA GLY A 123 4.19 -11.64 14.67
C GLY A 123 3.53 -12.87 14.03
N LEU A 124 3.50 -12.95 12.70
CA LEU A 124 2.97 -14.09 11.94
C LEU A 124 3.94 -15.28 11.93
N ARG A 125 5.24 -15.01 11.72
CA ARG A 125 6.28 -16.04 11.60
C ARG A 125 6.74 -16.59 12.94
N LYS A 126 6.88 -15.72 13.95
CA LYS A 126 7.38 -16.06 15.30
C LYS A 126 8.67 -16.92 15.28
N CYS A 127 9.54 -16.64 14.32
CA CYS A 127 10.81 -17.35 14.13
C CYS A 127 11.96 -16.38 14.37
N SER A 128 12.82 -16.69 15.35
CA SER A 128 13.98 -15.86 15.70
C SER A 128 15.15 -15.98 14.72
N GLN A 129 15.14 -17.03 13.89
CA GLN A 129 16.16 -17.26 12.85
C GLN A 129 15.86 -16.52 11.54
N ASP A 130 14.62 -16.06 11.34
CA ASP A 130 14.27 -15.22 10.19
C ASP A 130 15.03 -13.89 10.28
N GLN A 131 15.39 -13.30 9.15
CA GLN A 131 15.97 -11.95 9.08
C GLN A 131 15.04 -10.99 8.34
N TYR A 132 14.82 -9.83 8.95
CA TYR A 132 13.94 -8.78 8.40
C TYR A 132 14.77 -7.53 8.19
N VAL A 133 14.91 -7.08 6.94
CA VAL A 133 15.69 -5.88 6.62
C VAL A 133 14.75 -4.78 6.17
N GLY A 134 14.74 -3.65 6.87
CA GLY A 134 13.96 -2.46 6.50
C GLY A 134 14.86 -1.37 5.93
N MET A 135 14.45 -0.74 4.83
CA MET A 135 15.12 0.42 4.25
C MET A 135 14.08 1.51 4.00
N THR A 136 14.32 2.71 4.52
CA THR A 136 13.46 3.88 4.31
C THR A 136 14.32 5.12 4.36
N ILE A 137 13.87 6.21 3.74
CA ILE A 137 14.55 7.50 3.81
C ILE A 137 14.73 7.91 5.28
N LEU A 138 15.95 8.30 5.62
CA LEU A 138 16.30 8.78 6.95
C LEU A 138 16.22 10.30 6.94
N ASP A 139 15.29 10.80 7.74
CA ASP A 139 15.13 12.23 7.97
C ASP A 139 16.16 12.71 9.01
N GLU A 140 17.16 13.46 8.54
CA GLU A 140 18.14 14.14 9.38
C GLU A 140 17.58 15.45 9.99
N ASN A 141 16.51 16.01 9.42
CA ASN A 141 15.98 17.34 9.75
C ASN A 141 14.80 17.34 10.73
N ASN A 142 14.42 16.18 11.27
CA ASN A 142 13.25 16.01 12.14
C ASN A 142 11.91 16.43 11.52
N ASP A 143 11.77 16.34 10.19
CA ASP A 143 10.47 16.53 9.55
C ASP A 143 9.48 15.42 9.99
N PRO A 144 8.37 15.78 10.69
CA PRO A 144 7.39 14.81 11.14
C PRO A 144 6.63 14.11 10.00
N ASN A 145 6.67 14.66 8.78
CA ASN A 145 6.00 14.10 7.59
C ASN A 145 6.82 12.99 6.92
N ILE A 146 8.11 12.88 7.22
CA ILE A 146 8.97 11.83 6.65
C ILE A 146 8.87 10.56 7.51
N PRO A 147 8.41 9.43 6.95
CA PRO A 147 8.28 8.20 7.71
C PRO A 147 9.66 7.65 8.12
N ALA A 148 10.00 7.79 9.40
CA ALA A 148 11.27 7.35 9.97
C ALA A 148 11.09 6.24 11.02
N TRP A 149 12.19 5.55 11.36
CA TRP A 149 12.22 4.49 12.37
C TRP A 149 12.04 4.98 13.82
N LYS A 150 11.83 6.28 14.04
CA LYS A 150 11.71 6.92 15.38
C LYS A 150 10.66 6.25 16.28
N LYS A 151 9.52 5.83 15.72
CA LYS A 151 8.46 5.12 16.47
C LYS A 151 8.78 3.66 16.79
N SER A 152 9.90 3.14 16.30
CA SER A 152 10.23 1.71 16.25
C SER A 152 11.31 1.30 17.24
N GLU A 153 11.89 2.22 18.02
CA GLU A 153 13.01 1.91 18.92
C GLU A 153 12.74 0.75 19.86
N PHE A 154 11.58 0.74 20.51
CA PHE A 154 11.18 -0.35 21.39
C PHE A 154 11.05 -1.67 20.63
N PHE A 155 10.43 -1.64 19.45
CA PHE A 155 10.26 -2.80 18.58
C PHE A 155 11.62 -3.37 18.13
N LEU A 156 12.54 -2.53 17.67
CA LEU A 156 13.88 -2.94 17.23
C LEU A 156 14.72 -3.50 18.39
N LYS A 157 14.62 -2.93 19.60
CA LYS A 157 15.31 -3.45 20.80
C LYS A 157 14.85 -4.88 21.16
N HIS A 158 13.57 -5.19 20.98
CA HIS A 158 13.00 -6.50 21.31
C HIS A 158 13.17 -7.54 20.19
N ASN A 159 13.36 -7.10 18.95
CA ASN A 159 13.46 -7.97 17.78
C ASN A 159 14.84 -7.82 17.13
N LYS A 160 15.85 -8.50 17.71
CA LYS A 160 17.26 -8.42 17.29
C LYS A 160 17.54 -8.92 15.87
N ASN A 161 16.58 -9.62 15.27
CA ASN A 161 16.63 -10.11 13.90
C ASN A 161 15.97 -9.16 12.88
N VAL A 162 15.60 -7.95 13.32
CA VAL A 162 15.19 -6.84 12.46
C VAL A 162 16.37 -5.87 12.30
N PHE A 163 16.77 -5.62 11.07
CA PHE A 163 17.91 -4.78 10.71
C PHE A 163 17.45 -3.58 9.88
N ILE A 164 18.08 -2.43 10.10
CA ILE A 164 17.84 -1.23 9.28
C ILE A 164 19.00 -1.06 8.30
N GLU A 165 18.68 -1.05 7.02
CA GLU A 165 19.62 -0.79 5.92
C GLU A 165 19.60 0.69 5.54
N LYS A 166 20.80 1.28 5.41
CA LYS A 166 20.97 2.70 5.07
C LYS A 166 21.50 2.91 3.65
N GLY A 167 21.92 1.84 2.97
CA GLY A 167 22.55 1.92 1.66
C GLY A 167 23.98 2.51 1.73
N ALA A 168 24.60 2.68 0.56
CA ALA A 168 25.94 3.25 0.44
C ALA A 168 26.00 4.73 0.82
N THR A 169 24.96 5.50 0.52
CA THR A 169 24.88 6.93 0.84
C THR A 169 24.59 7.20 2.31
N GLY A 170 24.16 6.18 3.07
CA GLY A 170 23.74 6.31 4.45
C GLY A 170 22.35 6.94 4.64
N THR A 171 21.66 7.35 3.56
CA THR A 171 20.37 8.07 3.62
C THR A 171 19.15 7.15 3.59
N GLY A 172 19.31 5.89 3.18
CA GLY A 172 18.17 4.98 2.95
C GLY A 172 17.28 5.38 1.77
N ASP A 173 17.70 6.35 0.95
CA ASP A 173 16.95 6.78 -0.23
C ASP A 173 17.00 5.72 -1.33
N ILE A 174 15.84 5.16 -1.64
CA ILE A 174 15.70 4.13 -2.67
C ILE A 174 15.70 4.69 -4.09
N LEU A 175 15.69 6.02 -4.28
CA LEU A 175 15.88 6.66 -5.59
C LEU A 175 17.36 6.90 -5.93
N SER A 176 18.30 6.60 -5.01
CA SER A 176 19.73 6.65 -5.28
C SER A 176 20.21 5.40 -6.04
N LEU A 177 20.91 5.63 -7.16
CA LEU A 177 21.58 4.56 -7.92
C LEU A 177 22.68 3.88 -7.12
N GLU A 178 23.46 4.63 -6.34
CA GLU A 178 24.53 4.07 -5.49
C GLU A 178 23.94 3.10 -4.46
N ASN A 179 22.80 3.46 -3.87
CA ASN A 179 22.07 2.58 -2.95
C ASN A 179 21.51 1.35 -3.66
N PHE A 180 21.08 1.49 -4.92
CA PHE A 180 20.57 0.38 -5.73
C PHE A 180 21.68 -0.64 -6.02
N GLU A 181 22.86 -0.17 -6.46
CA GLU A 181 24.03 -1.02 -6.70
C GLU A 181 24.54 -1.68 -5.42
N TYR A 182 24.56 -0.93 -4.31
CA TYR A 182 24.90 -1.47 -2.99
C TYR A 182 23.98 -2.64 -2.62
N CYS A 183 22.67 -2.43 -2.73
CA CYS A 183 21.68 -3.46 -2.38
C CYS A 183 21.77 -4.66 -3.33
N LYS A 184 22.03 -4.43 -4.62
CA LYS A 184 22.32 -5.52 -5.57
C LYS A 184 23.52 -6.35 -5.11
N ASN A 185 24.64 -5.72 -4.77
CA ASN A 185 25.85 -6.45 -4.38
C ASN A 185 25.66 -7.24 -3.07
N LYS A 186 24.86 -6.71 -2.14
CA LYS A 186 24.63 -7.33 -0.83
C LYS A 186 23.51 -8.40 -0.86
N TYR A 187 22.44 -8.17 -1.60
CA TYR A 187 21.17 -8.89 -1.44
C TYR A 187 20.63 -9.56 -2.71
N ALA A 188 21.33 -9.49 -3.85
CA ALA A 188 20.86 -10.08 -5.10
C ALA A 188 20.45 -11.55 -4.95
N SER A 189 19.23 -11.87 -5.40
CA SER A 189 18.67 -13.23 -5.38
C SER A 189 18.56 -13.91 -4.01
N LYS A 190 18.51 -13.15 -2.90
CA LYS A 190 18.50 -13.71 -1.52
C LYS A 190 17.15 -13.65 -0.80
N MET A 191 16.24 -12.76 -1.21
CA MET A 191 15.03 -12.46 -0.42
C MET A 191 13.87 -13.40 -0.75
N ASN A 192 13.31 -14.05 0.27
CA ASN A 192 12.11 -14.89 0.16
C ASN A 192 10.85 -14.03 -0.02
N LEU A 193 10.80 -12.89 0.66
CA LEU A 193 9.69 -11.94 0.62
C LEU A 193 10.24 -10.53 0.52
N ILE A 194 9.76 -9.77 -0.44
CA ILE A 194 10.00 -8.33 -0.51
C ILE A 194 8.65 -7.63 -0.35
N THR A 195 8.63 -6.54 0.39
CA THR A 195 7.46 -5.67 0.47
C THR A 195 7.87 -4.23 0.19
N ALA A 196 6.93 -3.45 -0.33
CA ALA A 196 7.12 -2.09 -0.76
C ALA A 196 5.83 -1.31 -0.47
N ASP A 197 5.81 -0.49 0.57
CA ASP A 197 4.66 0.34 1.01
C ASP A 197 4.93 1.85 0.86
N GLY A 198 5.91 2.20 0.02
CA GLY A 198 6.34 3.58 -0.21
C GLY A 198 5.25 4.47 -0.80
N GLY A 199 5.16 5.70 -0.29
CA GLY A 199 4.28 6.75 -0.80
C GLY A 199 4.72 8.10 -0.25
N PHE A 200 4.42 9.16 -1.00
CA PHE A 200 4.60 10.54 -0.54
C PHE A 200 3.32 11.05 0.14
N ASP A 201 3.41 12.16 0.87
CA ASP A 201 2.20 12.85 1.32
C ASP A 201 1.56 13.56 0.10
N PHE A 202 0.40 13.05 -0.31
CA PHE A 202 -0.37 13.56 -1.45
C PHE A 202 -1.61 14.33 -1.01
N SER A 203 -1.66 14.78 0.25
CA SER A 203 -2.82 15.49 0.82
C SER A 203 -3.29 16.69 0.00
N MET A 204 -2.41 17.30 -0.80
CA MET A 204 -2.73 18.44 -1.65
C MET A 204 -2.95 18.13 -3.14
N ASP A 205 -2.68 16.90 -3.61
CA ASP A 205 -2.81 16.57 -5.04
C ASP A 205 -3.11 15.08 -5.28
N PHE A 206 -4.38 14.70 -5.09
CA PHE A 206 -4.84 13.33 -5.29
C PHE A 206 -4.90 12.91 -6.76
N ASN A 207 -5.05 13.86 -7.68
CA ASN A 207 -5.23 13.59 -9.11
C ASN A 207 -3.88 13.32 -9.82
N ASN A 208 -2.79 13.96 -9.40
CA ASN A 208 -1.46 13.69 -9.94
C ASN A 208 -0.67 12.63 -9.17
N GLN A 209 -1.29 11.97 -8.19
CA GLN A 209 -0.66 10.91 -7.38
C GLN A 209 -0.02 9.80 -8.23
N GLU A 210 -0.68 9.36 -9.31
CA GLU A 210 -0.17 8.30 -10.20
C GLU A 210 1.09 8.75 -10.98
N ILE A 211 1.19 10.04 -11.33
CA ILE A 211 2.35 10.62 -12.01
C ILE A 211 3.51 10.78 -11.02
N ASN A 212 3.22 11.37 -9.87
CA ASN A 212 4.23 11.72 -8.87
C ASN A 212 4.91 10.50 -8.25
N ILE A 213 4.18 9.39 -8.11
CA ILE A 213 4.74 8.13 -7.55
C ILE A 213 5.53 7.31 -8.57
N SER A 214 5.43 7.60 -9.87
CA SER A 214 5.95 6.74 -10.96
C SER A 214 7.42 6.32 -10.76
N ARG A 215 8.28 7.28 -10.40
CA ARG A 215 9.70 7.03 -10.12
C ARG A 215 9.92 6.13 -8.91
N LEU A 216 9.22 6.39 -7.81
CA LEU A 216 9.30 5.57 -6.60
C LEU A 216 8.76 4.16 -6.85
N LEU A 217 7.72 4.03 -7.66
CA LEU A 217 7.11 2.75 -7.99
C LEU A 217 8.08 1.88 -8.79
N PHE A 218 8.71 2.44 -9.82
CA PHE A 218 9.72 1.71 -10.59
C PHE A 218 10.96 1.37 -9.77
N ALA A 219 11.44 2.29 -8.93
CA ALA A 219 12.56 2.00 -8.03
C ALA A 219 12.24 0.80 -7.11
N GLN A 220 11.08 0.78 -6.44
CA GLN A 220 10.67 -0.35 -5.60
C GLN A 220 10.63 -1.67 -6.40
N VAL A 221 10.15 -1.64 -7.65
CA VAL A 221 10.15 -2.80 -8.55
C VAL A 221 11.58 -3.23 -8.92
N ALA A 222 12.46 -2.29 -9.30
CA ALA A 222 13.83 -2.59 -9.69
C ALA A 222 14.62 -3.23 -8.53
N TYR A 223 14.47 -2.70 -7.31
CA TYR A 223 15.02 -3.31 -6.09
C TYR A 223 14.45 -4.70 -5.86
N ALA A 224 13.13 -4.86 -5.95
CA ALA A 224 12.48 -6.14 -5.73
C ALA A 224 13.00 -7.20 -6.71
N LEU A 225 12.91 -6.95 -8.02
CA LEU A 225 13.34 -7.89 -9.06
C LEU A 225 14.83 -8.26 -8.94
N THR A 226 15.66 -7.35 -8.44
CA THR A 226 17.10 -7.58 -8.24
C THR A 226 17.39 -8.43 -7.00
N MET A 227 16.69 -8.19 -5.88
CA MET A 227 16.96 -8.87 -4.60
C MET A 227 16.17 -10.17 -4.43
N GLN A 228 15.13 -10.40 -5.22
CA GLN A 228 14.21 -11.53 -5.05
C GLN A 228 14.88 -12.88 -5.37
N LYS A 229 14.77 -13.83 -4.43
CA LYS A 229 15.14 -15.23 -4.63
C LYS A 229 14.13 -15.93 -5.56
N LYS A 230 14.58 -16.91 -6.36
CA LYS A 230 13.68 -17.80 -7.12
C LYS A 230 12.61 -18.41 -6.20
N GLY A 231 11.36 -18.40 -6.67
CA GLY A 231 10.18 -18.82 -5.91
C GLY A 231 9.69 -17.80 -4.89
N GLY A 232 10.42 -16.70 -4.68
CA GLY A 232 10.07 -15.65 -3.73
C GLY A 232 8.82 -14.87 -4.10
N HIS A 233 8.38 -14.03 -3.17
CA HIS A 233 7.15 -13.26 -3.24
C HIS A 233 7.42 -11.77 -3.08
N PHE A 234 6.59 -10.96 -3.72
CA PHE A 234 6.67 -9.50 -3.64
C PHE A 234 5.29 -8.88 -3.40
N ILE A 235 5.21 -7.90 -2.50
CA ILE A 235 4.00 -7.12 -2.25
C ILE A 235 4.31 -5.65 -2.51
N LEU A 236 3.58 -5.01 -3.42
CA LEU A 236 3.83 -3.63 -3.82
C LEU A 236 2.57 -2.79 -3.67
N LYS A 237 2.65 -1.69 -2.93
CA LYS A 237 1.60 -0.68 -2.92
C LYS A 237 1.56 0.06 -4.27
N ILE A 238 0.35 0.20 -4.79
CA ILE A 238 0.06 1.04 -5.96
C ILE A 238 -1.12 1.97 -5.62
N PHE A 239 -1.33 2.95 -6.50
CA PHE A 239 -2.52 3.79 -6.47
C PHE A 239 -3.38 3.49 -7.69
N ASP A 240 -3.88 4.53 -8.37
CA ASP A 240 -4.56 4.36 -9.64
C ASP A 240 -3.63 3.78 -10.71
N SER A 241 -4.25 3.16 -11.72
CA SER A 241 -3.57 2.41 -12.79
C SER A 241 -4.24 2.72 -14.11
N PHE A 242 -4.25 4.02 -14.47
CA PHE A 242 -4.81 4.52 -15.73
C PHE A 242 -3.74 4.93 -16.73
N MET A 243 -2.52 5.22 -16.26
CA MET A 243 -1.42 5.76 -17.07
C MET A 243 -0.49 4.67 -17.56
N GLN A 244 0.15 4.93 -18.70
CA GLN A 244 0.96 3.93 -19.40
C GLN A 244 2.12 3.39 -18.55
N HIS A 245 2.82 4.24 -17.78
CA HIS A 245 3.92 3.81 -16.92
C HIS A 245 3.48 2.83 -15.83
N THR A 246 2.30 3.01 -15.23
CA THR A 246 1.76 2.08 -14.23
C THR A 246 1.39 0.74 -14.88
N ILE A 247 0.75 0.78 -16.06
CA ILE A 247 0.39 -0.42 -16.82
C ILE A 247 1.67 -1.21 -17.20
N ASP A 248 2.71 -0.52 -17.66
CA ASP A 248 4.01 -1.11 -17.97
C ASP A 248 4.61 -1.81 -16.74
N ILE A 249 4.56 -1.19 -15.55
CA ILE A 249 5.02 -1.80 -14.30
C ILE A 249 4.26 -3.10 -13.98
N LEU A 250 2.93 -3.10 -14.09
CA LEU A 250 2.12 -4.30 -13.84
C LEU A 250 2.42 -5.42 -14.85
N PHE A 251 2.67 -5.04 -16.09
CA PHE A 251 3.07 -5.97 -17.15
C PHE A 251 4.47 -6.55 -16.92
N ILE A 252 5.43 -5.72 -16.51
CA ILE A 252 6.78 -6.16 -16.09
C ILE A 252 6.63 -7.19 -14.97
N LEU A 253 5.90 -6.91 -13.90
CA LEU A 253 5.71 -7.87 -12.81
C LEU A 253 5.13 -9.20 -13.31
N SER A 254 4.20 -9.15 -14.27
CA SER A 254 3.60 -10.36 -14.88
C SER A 254 4.59 -11.16 -15.74
N CYS A 255 5.68 -10.55 -16.21
CA CYS A 255 6.80 -11.26 -16.86
C CYS A 255 7.67 -12.02 -15.83
N PHE A 256 7.84 -11.49 -14.61
CA PHE A 256 8.81 -11.98 -13.62
C PHE A 256 8.25 -12.94 -12.56
N TYR A 257 6.93 -12.97 -12.36
CA TYR A 257 6.29 -13.82 -11.34
C TYR A 257 5.31 -14.81 -11.96
N GLU A 258 5.14 -15.98 -11.35
CA GLU A 258 4.18 -17.00 -11.80
C GLU A 258 2.73 -16.50 -11.75
N LYS A 259 2.38 -15.75 -10.69
CA LYS A 259 1.04 -15.19 -10.49
C LYS A 259 1.15 -13.78 -9.93
N VAL A 260 0.39 -12.85 -10.51
CA VAL A 260 0.34 -11.46 -10.08
C VAL A 260 -1.11 -11.10 -9.82
N TYR A 261 -1.41 -10.67 -8.59
CA TYR A 261 -2.75 -10.31 -8.18
C TYR A 261 -2.85 -8.83 -7.86
N ILE A 262 -4.00 -8.22 -8.14
CA ILE A 262 -4.35 -6.93 -7.56
C ILE A 262 -5.38 -7.14 -6.46
N ILE A 263 -5.15 -6.52 -5.30
CA ILE A 263 -6.04 -6.56 -4.14
C ILE A 263 -6.14 -5.17 -3.51
N LYS A 264 -7.33 -4.83 -3.01
CA LYS A 264 -7.53 -3.73 -2.06
C LYS A 264 -7.96 -4.32 -0.72
N PRO A 265 -7.08 -4.47 0.28
CA PRO A 265 -7.43 -5.00 1.60
C PRO A 265 -8.59 -4.24 2.25
N GLN A 266 -9.42 -4.89 3.06
CA GLN A 266 -10.54 -4.25 3.79
C GLN A 266 -10.05 -3.13 4.72
N THR A 267 -8.82 -3.29 5.19
CA THR A 267 -8.09 -2.32 6.02
C THR A 267 -7.51 -1.12 5.24
N SER A 268 -7.62 -1.09 3.91
CA SER A 268 -7.41 0.10 3.09
C SER A 268 -8.74 0.80 2.83
N ARG A 269 -8.78 2.12 3.03
CA ARG A 269 -10.04 2.90 2.97
C ARG A 269 -10.65 2.84 1.58
N TYR A 270 -11.97 2.71 1.49
CA TYR A 270 -12.65 2.52 0.21
C TYR A 270 -12.59 3.75 -0.70
N ALA A 271 -12.63 4.95 -0.13
CA ALA A 271 -12.53 6.20 -0.89
C ALA A 271 -11.13 6.51 -1.46
N ASN A 272 -10.06 5.84 -1.00
CA ASN A 272 -8.72 6.12 -1.49
C ASN A 272 -8.34 5.22 -2.68
N SER A 273 -7.36 5.69 -3.45
CA SER A 273 -6.82 4.94 -4.59
C SER A 273 -5.81 3.87 -4.19
N GLU A 274 -5.48 3.69 -2.90
CA GLU A 274 -4.48 2.73 -2.44
C GLU A 274 -4.93 1.28 -2.66
N LYS A 275 -4.06 0.50 -3.29
CA LYS A 275 -4.25 -0.92 -3.66
C LYS A 275 -2.89 -1.60 -3.56
N TYR A 276 -2.86 -2.93 -3.63
CA TYR A 276 -1.62 -3.71 -3.53
C TYR A 276 -1.54 -4.74 -4.64
N ILE A 277 -0.35 -4.89 -5.21
CA ILE A 277 0.04 -5.96 -6.09
C ILE A 277 0.68 -7.06 -5.26
N VAL A 278 0.17 -8.29 -5.38
CA VAL A 278 0.73 -9.47 -4.74
C VAL A 278 1.29 -10.39 -5.83
N CYS A 279 2.61 -10.46 -5.87
CA CYS A 279 3.40 -11.25 -6.80
C CYS A 279 3.85 -12.55 -6.12
N LYS A 280 3.54 -13.70 -6.72
CA LYS A 280 3.91 -15.03 -6.20
C LYS A 280 4.79 -15.78 -7.19
N GLY A 281 5.89 -16.36 -6.68
CA GLY A 281 6.73 -17.28 -7.44
C GLY A 281 7.63 -16.55 -8.43
N PHE A 282 8.67 -15.88 -7.95
CA PHE A 282 9.66 -15.27 -8.84
C PHE A 282 10.35 -16.33 -9.71
N ILE A 283 10.36 -16.15 -11.03
CA ILE A 283 10.73 -17.26 -11.94
C ILE A 283 12.24 -17.35 -12.23
N PHE A 284 12.98 -16.26 -12.03
CA PHE A 284 14.41 -16.21 -12.36
C PHE A 284 15.28 -16.70 -11.20
N SER A 285 16.38 -17.38 -11.54
CA SER A 285 17.37 -17.87 -10.57
C SER A 285 18.53 -16.91 -10.34
N LYS A 286 18.86 -16.12 -11.35
CA LYS A 286 19.93 -15.14 -11.36
C LYS A 286 19.46 -13.87 -12.06
N ILE A 287 20.11 -12.76 -11.74
CA ILE A 287 19.73 -11.42 -12.23
C ILE A 287 20.48 -10.99 -13.50
N ASP A 288 21.52 -11.73 -13.91
CA ASP A 288 22.46 -11.31 -14.97
C ASP A 288 21.75 -10.98 -16.29
N SER A 289 20.67 -11.68 -16.61
CA SER A 289 19.94 -11.51 -17.87
C SER A 289 19.12 -10.23 -17.97
N PHE A 290 18.81 -9.57 -16.84
CA PHE A 290 17.91 -8.40 -16.82
C PHE A 290 18.39 -7.23 -15.96
N TYR A 291 19.38 -7.43 -15.09
CA TYR A 291 19.87 -6.36 -14.20
C TYR A 291 20.32 -5.13 -14.97
N HIS A 292 21.04 -5.30 -16.08
CA HIS A 292 21.51 -4.18 -16.91
C HIS A 292 20.34 -3.35 -17.49
N LEU A 293 19.21 -3.99 -17.82
CA LEU A 293 18.01 -3.30 -18.31
C LEU A 293 17.37 -2.46 -17.20
N LEU A 294 17.26 -3.04 -16.00
CA LEU A 294 16.75 -2.33 -14.82
C LEU A 294 17.66 -1.16 -14.46
N TYR A 295 18.98 -1.36 -14.41
CA TYR A 295 19.96 -0.33 -14.10
C TYR A 295 19.92 0.81 -15.11
N ASN A 296 19.95 0.51 -16.42
CA ASN A 296 19.91 1.53 -17.46
C ASN A 296 18.60 2.34 -17.43
N SER A 297 17.46 1.66 -17.23
CA SER A 297 16.16 2.31 -17.13
C SER A 297 16.07 3.20 -15.88
N PHE A 298 16.58 2.71 -14.74
CA PHE A 298 16.66 3.47 -13.51
C PHE A 298 17.53 4.72 -13.72
N ASN A 299 18.72 4.56 -14.32
CA ASN A 299 19.62 5.66 -14.57
C ASN A 299 19.00 6.75 -15.46
N LYS A 300 18.33 6.35 -16.56
CA LYS A 300 17.56 7.27 -17.41
C LYS A 300 16.47 8.00 -16.62
N MET A 301 15.72 7.27 -15.79
CA MET A 301 14.61 7.81 -14.98
C MET A 301 15.07 8.88 -13.97
N ILE A 302 16.21 8.65 -13.30
CA ILE A 302 16.75 9.59 -12.29
C ILE A 302 17.48 10.77 -12.95
N SER A 303 18.09 10.55 -14.12
CA SER A 303 18.78 11.61 -14.87
C SER A 303 17.81 12.57 -15.55
N SER A 304 16.55 12.17 -15.76
CA SER A 304 15.56 12.97 -16.47
C SER A 304 14.69 13.82 -15.54
N GLN A 305 14.49 15.08 -15.94
CA GLN A 305 13.55 16.01 -15.30
C GLN A 305 12.13 15.90 -15.89
N ASP A 306 11.98 15.23 -17.02
CA ASP A 306 10.71 15.06 -17.73
C ASP A 306 9.75 14.12 -16.98
N TYR A 307 8.50 14.04 -17.44
CA TYR A 307 7.59 13.03 -16.95
C TYR A 307 7.95 11.65 -17.50
N ILE A 308 7.70 10.61 -16.71
CA ILE A 308 7.84 9.24 -17.17
C ILE A 308 6.59 8.86 -17.96
N GLU A 309 6.76 8.44 -19.21
CA GLU A 309 5.66 7.96 -20.05
C GLU A 309 5.56 6.43 -20.00
N ARG A 310 6.70 5.74 -20.15
CA ARG A 310 6.76 4.28 -20.30
C ARG A 310 7.95 3.67 -19.60
N PHE A 311 7.78 2.41 -19.22
CA PHE A 311 8.86 1.51 -18.76
C PHE A 311 9.11 0.32 -19.71
N ILE A 312 8.40 0.29 -20.85
CA ILE A 312 8.52 -0.75 -21.87
C ILE A 312 8.50 -0.13 -23.28
N ASN A 313 9.34 -0.62 -24.18
CA ASN A 313 9.46 -0.16 -25.57
C ASN A 313 8.64 -0.96 -26.61
N ILE A 314 7.71 -1.81 -26.17
CA ILE A 314 6.77 -2.57 -27.02
C ILE A 314 5.31 -2.27 -26.63
N PRO A 315 4.34 -2.49 -27.53
CA PRO A 315 2.92 -2.45 -27.15
C PRO A 315 2.56 -3.57 -26.18
N ILE A 316 1.66 -3.28 -25.24
CA ILE A 316 1.12 -4.29 -24.31
C ILE A 316 -0.01 -5.07 -25.00
N PRO A 317 -0.07 -6.41 -24.89
CA PRO A 317 -1.16 -7.21 -25.41
C PRO A 317 -2.53 -6.74 -24.92
N LEU A 318 -3.49 -6.66 -25.84
CA LEU A 318 -4.85 -6.18 -25.55
C LEU A 318 -5.54 -7.00 -24.46
N SER A 319 -5.27 -8.30 -24.37
CA SER A 319 -5.82 -9.17 -23.31
C SER A 319 -5.39 -8.75 -21.90
N PHE A 320 -4.18 -8.18 -21.76
CA PHE A 320 -3.70 -7.65 -20.49
C PHE A 320 -4.42 -6.33 -20.16
N ILE A 321 -4.56 -5.46 -21.16
CA ILE A 321 -5.25 -4.18 -21.04
C ILE A 321 -6.72 -4.36 -20.63
N ILE A 322 -7.46 -5.23 -21.34
CA ILE A 322 -8.88 -5.50 -21.04
C ILE A 322 -9.05 -5.97 -19.59
N ARG A 323 -8.15 -6.84 -19.09
CA ARG A 323 -8.22 -7.32 -17.71
C ARG A 323 -7.96 -6.21 -16.68
N LEU A 324 -7.08 -5.27 -16.99
CA LEU A 324 -6.90 -4.08 -16.15
C LEU A 324 -8.12 -3.16 -16.18
N GLU A 325 -8.77 -3.00 -17.33
CA GLU A 325 -10.00 -2.19 -17.43
C GLU A 325 -11.18 -2.82 -16.66
N GLU A 326 -11.37 -4.14 -16.76
CA GLU A 326 -12.36 -4.88 -15.96
C GLU A 326 -12.13 -4.66 -14.45
N TYR A 327 -10.88 -4.79 -14.02
CA TYR A 327 -10.47 -4.54 -12.65
C TYR A 327 -10.73 -3.09 -12.23
N ASN A 328 -10.32 -2.13 -13.06
CA ASN A 328 -10.48 -0.70 -12.81
C ASN A 328 -11.96 -0.35 -12.68
N ALA A 329 -12.83 -0.88 -13.53
CA ALA A 329 -14.27 -0.67 -13.46
C ALA A 329 -14.84 -1.06 -12.09
N ILE A 330 -14.44 -2.22 -11.55
CA ILE A 330 -15.00 -2.70 -10.28
C ILE A 330 -14.54 -1.86 -9.09
N PHE A 331 -13.23 -1.59 -8.97
CA PHE A 331 -12.73 -0.80 -7.85
C PHE A 331 -13.02 0.68 -7.97
N GLY A 332 -12.96 1.22 -9.19
CA GLY A 332 -13.29 2.60 -9.47
C GLY A 332 -14.75 2.90 -9.14
N GLN A 333 -15.67 2.01 -9.51
CA GLN A 333 -17.08 2.14 -9.13
C GLN A 333 -17.25 2.13 -7.61
N GLN A 334 -16.63 1.18 -6.90
CA GLN A 334 -16.69 1.13 -5.44
C GLN A 334 -16.14 2.41 -4.78
N GLN A 335 -15.06 2.98 -5.35
CA GLN A 335 -14.45 4.21 -4.86
C GLN A 335 -15.39 5.41 -5.08
N ILE A 336 -15.94 5.57 -6.29
CA ILE A 336 -16.92 6.63 -6.63
C ILE A 336 -18.12 6.55 -5.69
N GLU A 337 -18.71 5.36 -5.53
CA GLU A 337 -19.88 5.17 -4.66
C GLU A 337 -19.58 5.54 -3.21
N ASN A 338 -18.41 5.17 -2.69
CA ASN A 338 -18.03 5.49 -1.32
C ASN A 338 -17.78 7.00 -1.14
N ILE A 339 -17.15 7.65 -2.12
CA ILE A 339 -16.95 9.11 -2.10
C ILE A 339 -18.30 9.81 -2.15
N TYR A 340 -19.13 9.49 -3.14
CA TYR A 340 -20.46 10.07 -3.31
C TYR A 340 -21.32 9.90 -2.06
N TYR A 341 -21.35 8.69 -1.49
CA TYR A 341 -22.10 8.41 -0.27
C TYR A 341 -21.62 9.27 0.91
N THR A 342 -20.31 9.46 1.04
CA THR A 342 -19.73 10.32 2.09
C THR A 342 -20.09 11.78 1.88
N LEU A 343 -19.99 12.30 0.65
CA LEU A 343 -20.40 13.66 0.29
C LEU A 343 -21.90 13.89 0.56
N SER A 344 -22.74 12.91 0.22
CA SER A 344 -24.18 12.95 0.49
C SER A 344 -24.48 12.97 1.99
N LEU A 345 -23.75 12.18 2.79
CA LEU A 345 -23.87 12.15 4.24
C LEU A 345 -23.48 13.49 4.88
N ILE A 346 -22.43 14.15 4.37
CA ILE A 346 -22.01 15.48 4.84
C ILE A 346 -23.14 16.52 4.62
N LYS A 347 -23.71 16.54 3.40
CA LYS A 347 -24.75 17.50 2.99
C LYS A 347 -26.11 17.26 3.66
N ASN A 348 -26.35 16.07 4.22
CA ASN A 348 -27.64 15.74 4.83
C ASN A 348 -27.84 16.43 6.20
N LYS A 349 -28.97 17.12 6.39
CA LYS A 349 -29.34 17.79 7.65
C LYS A 349 -29.71 16.81 8.76
N ASN A 350 -30.42 15.71 8.44
CA ASN A 350 -30.88 14.71 9.40
C ASN A 350 -29.99 13.45 9.35
N LYS A 351 -28.72 13.62 9.72
CA LYS A 351 -27.67 12.60 9.54
C LYS A 351 -27.35 11.77 10.78
N GLN A 352 -27.79 12.17 11.97
CA GLN A 352 -27.35 11.53 13.22
C GLN A 352 -27.71 10.05 13.29
N GLU A 353 -28.98 9.70 13.06
CA GLU A 353 -29.43 8.30 13.07
C GLU A 353 -28.67 7.43 12.05
N LYS A 354 -28.33 8.00 10.88
CA LYS A 354 -27.53 7.29 9.87
C LYS A 354 -26.09 7.06 10.36
N ILE A 355 -25.49 8.05 11.00
CA ILE A 355 -24.15 7.94 11.59
C ILE A 355 -24.14 6.87 12.69
N ASP A 356 -25.12 6.86 13.57
CA ASP A 356 -25.21 5.89 14.67
C ASP A 356 -25.33 4.45 14.12
N ASN A 357 -26.16 4.26 13.09
CA ASN A 357 -26.29 2.98 12.39
C ASN A 357 -24.99 2.55 11.69
N LEU A 358 -24.27 3.49 11.05
CA LEU A 358 -22.96 3.23 10.44
C LEU A 358 -21.93 2.82 11.50
N ILE A 359 -21.88 3.51 12.64
CA ILE A 359 -20.96 3.18 13.74
C ILE A 359 -21.23 1.75 14.23
N LYS A 360 -22.49 1.41 14.50
CA LYS A 360 -22.87 0.06 14.94
C LYS A 360 -22.47 -1.02 13.93
N ASN A 361 -22.73 -0.81 12.65
CA ASN A 361 -22.38 -1.75 11.59
C ASN A 361 -20.84 -1.90 11.44
N ASN A 362 -20.11 -0.80 11.48
CA ASN A 362 -18.65 -0.81 11.31
C ASN A 362 -17.95 -1.45 12.51
N ILE A 363 -18.48 -1.31 13.73
CA ILE A 363 -18.02 -2.06 14.91
C ILE A 363 -18.14 -3.55 14.67
N GLN A 364 -19.32 -4.02 14.23
CA GLN A 364 -19.56 -5.43 13.96
C GLN A 364 -18.62 -5.95 12.85
N LYS A 365 -18.48 -5.22 11.73
CA LYS A 365 -17.56 -5.58 10.64
C LYS A 365 -16.11 -5.63 11.09
N SER A 366 -15.67 -4.68 11.90
CA SER A 366 -14.31 -4.64 12.46
C SER A 366 -14.05 -5.82 13.41
N MET A 367 -15.02 -6.19 14.25
CA MET A 367 -14.92 -7.38 15.11
C MET A 367 -14.84 -8.67 14.28
N LEU A 368 -15.71 -8.82 13.27
CA LEU A 368 -15.68 -9.97 12.37
C LEU A 368 -14.36 -10.05 11.59
N TRP A 369 -13.80 -8.91 11.19
CA TRP A 369 -12.47 -8.85 10.58
C TRP A 369 -11.41 -9.37 11.55
N CYS A 370 -11.40 -8.90 12.81
CA CYS A 370 -10.45 -9.36 13.83
C CYS A 370 -10.56 -10.87 14.10
N ILE A 371 -11.79 -11.40 14.18
CA ILE A 371 -12.04 -12.84 14.34
C ILE A 371 -11.48 -13.61 13.14
N LYS A 372 -11.85 -13.20 11.92
CA LYS A 372 -11.44 -13.86 10.67
C LYS A 372 -9.92 -13.92 10.54
N PHE A 373 -9.23 -12.84 10.91
CA PHE A 373 -7.78 -12.74 10.79
C PHE A 373 -7.04 -12.98 12.11
N ASN A 374 -7.69 -13.61 13.11
CA ASN A 374 -7.12 -13.97 14.41
C ASN A 374 -6.31 -12.84 15.06
N VAL A 375 -6.87 -11.63 15.08
CA VAL A 375 -6.33 -10.46 15.76
C VAL A 375 -7.10 -10.28 17.06
N SER A 376 -6.38 -10.17 18.18
CA SER A 376 -6.98 -9.94 19.50
C SER A 376 -7.84 -8.67 19.50
N TYR A 377 -9.06 -8.76 20.00
CA TYR A 377 -10.03 -7.66 19.99
C TYR A 377 -10.73 -7.44 21.33
N HIS A 378 -11.22 -6.22 21.55
CA HIS A 378 -12.10 -5.87 22.66
C HIS A 378 -13.54 -6.30 22.32
N GLN A 379 -14.14 -7.15 23.16
CA GLN A 379 -15.58 -7.34 23.12
C GLN A 379 -16.22 -6.07 23.67
N LEU A 380 -16.96 -5.36 22.82
CA LEU A 380 -17.80 -4.27 23.27
C LEU A 380 -19.12 -4.91 23.67
N THR A 381 -19.43 -4.91 24.97
CA THR A 381 -20.79 -5.19 25.41
C THR A 381 -21.69 -4.13 24.80
N ASN A 382 -22.83 -4.58 24.25
CA ASN A 382 -23.91 -3.66 23.95
C ASN A 382 -24.46 -3.22 25.30
N ASP A 383 -23.89 -2.19 25.90
CA ASP A 383 -24.50 -1.53 27.05
C ASP A 383 -25.71 -0.77 26.52
N THR A 384 -26.80 -1.49 26.27
CA THR A 384 -28.15 -0.95 26.30
C THR A 384 -28.57 -0.81 27.77
N ASN A 385 -27.78 -0.10 28.57
CA ASN A 385 -28.19 0.34 29.90
C ASN A 385 -28.39 1.85 29.82
N ILE A 386 -29.59 2.24 29.40
CA ILE A 386 -30.11 3.62 29.31
C ILE A 386 -30.24 4.28 30.70
N PHE A 387 -29.74 3.67 31.79
CA PHE A 387 -30.06 4.07 33.16
C PHE A 387 -28.88 4.47 34.06
N LEU A 388 -27.67 4.67 33.52
CA LEU A 388 -26.52 5.07 34.34
C LEU A 388 -25.65 6.13 33.66
N GLU A 389 -26.21 7.30 33.35
CA GLU A 389 -25.46 8.56 33.19
C GLU A 389 -26.36 9.74 33.62
N ASN A 390 -26.76 9.74 34.89
CA ASN A 390 -27.09 10.96 35.61
C ASN A 390 -25.91 11.28 36.53
N GLU A 391 -24.80 11.72 35.94
CA GLU A 391 -23.80 12.49 36.68
C GLU A 391 -23.62 13.82 35.94
N GLU A 392 -23.88 14.87 36.71
CA GLU A 392 -23.99 16.27 36.35
C GLU A 392 -22.83 16.77 35.48
N LEU A 393 -23.16 17.38 34.34
CA LEU A 393 -22.25 18.25 33.60
C LEU A 393 -22.09 19.57 34.36
N PRO A 394 -20.88 20.00 34.75
CA PRO A 394 -20.68 21.35 35.27
C PRO A 394 -20.70 22.37 34.11
N PRO A 395 -21.21 23.60 34.35
CA PRO A 395 -21.32 24.63 33.33
C PRO A 395 -19.98 25.35 33.15
N TYR A 396 -19.54 25.54 31.91
CA TYR A 396 -18.60 26.58 31.51
C TYR A 396 -19.26 27.29 30.32
N ILE A 397 -19.85 28.48 30.47
CA ILE A 397 -19.26 29.82 30.66
C ILE A 397 -18.26 30.19 29.55
N SER A 398 -18.78 31.03 28.64
CA SER A 398 -18.16 31.98 27.68
C SER A 398 -16.93 31.56 26.89
#